data_AF-A0A836KMJ4-F1
#
_entry.id   AF-A0A836KMJ4-F1
#
_cell.length_a   1.000
_cell.length_b   1.000
_cell.length_c   1.000
_cell.angle_alpha   90.00
_cell.angle_beta   90.00
_cell.angle_gamma   90.00
#
_symmetry.space_group_name_H-M   'P 1'
#
loop_
_entity.id
_entity.type
_entity.pdbx_description
1 polymer ?
#
loop_
_entity_poly.entity_id
_entity_poly.type
_entity_poly.pdbx_seq_one_letter_code
_entity_poly.pdbx_strand_id
1 'polypeptide(L)'
;MEKALAYLQDLLLVQYLELLPSRWSALLPRLAKQTQRLQAFTDVTTAGEAQSAVEDDLHLTTQLLHAEHNIYQEGVMLFEALSHAADSVRHTWRLLAHDILAELAAKEMMLAHWKAAAATITSDTLRVYCHALLTNSRVTEARVHHLTDLIQADLRGTSHVS
;
A
#
# COMPACT_ATOMS: atom_id res chain seq x y z
N MET A 1 19.81 -7.58 11.84
CA MET A 1 20.04 -6.82 10.59
C MET A 1 19.76 -7.64 9.34
N GLU A 2 20.16 -8.91 9.25
CA GLU A 2 19.83 -9.78 8.09
C GLU A 2 18.33 -9.88 7.79
N LYS A 3 17.48 -10.06 8.82
CA LYS A 3 16.02 -10.04 8.67
C LYS A 3 15.48 -8.73 8.10
N ALA A 4 16.12 -7.60 8.43
CA ALA A 4 15.72 -6.30 7.88
C ALA A 4 16.09 -6.20 6.40
N LEU A 5 17.25 -6.73 5.99
CA LEU A 5 17.63 -6.80 4.57
C LEU A 5 16.65 -7.68 3.77
N ALA A 6 16.31 -8.86 4.29
CA ALA A 6 15.31 -9.74 3.66
C ALA A 6 13.95 -9.04 3.55
N TYR A 7 13.51 -8.33 4.60
CA TYR A 7 12.29 -7.51 4.54
C TYR A 7 12.35 -6.44 3.45
N LEU A 8 13.45 -5.68 3.33
CA LEU A 8 13.57 -4.66 2.29
C LEU A 8 13.50 -5.28 0.89
N GLN A 9 14.16 -6.42 0.67
CA GLN A 9 14.24 -7.08 -0.63
C GLN A 9 12.93 -7.79 -1.00
N ASP A 10 12.42 -8.65 -0.13
CA ASP A 10 11.30 -9.52 -0.46
C ASP A 10 9.95 -8.85 -0.22
N LEU A 11 9.82 -8.05 0.84
CA LEU A 11 8.53 -7.45 1.19
C LEU A 11 8.37 -6.04 0.61
N LEU A 12 9.39 -5.18 0.69
CA LEU A 12 9.25 -3.82 0.16
C LEU A 12 9.46 -3.73 -1.35
N LEU A 13 10.56 -4.27 -1.91
CA LEU A 13 10.77 -4.21 -3.35
C LEU A 13 9.75 -5.09 -4.09
N VAL A 14 9.70 -6.39 -3.79
CA VAL A 14 8.87 -7.31 -4.57
C VAL A 14 7.38 -7.19 -4.22
N GLN A 15 6.99 -7.30 -2.96
CA GLN A 15 5.56 -7.31 -2.62
C GLN A 15 4.94 -5.91 -2.71
N TYR A 16 5.54 -4.91 -2.05
CA TYR A 16 4.95 -3.58 -1.91
C TYR A 16 5.10 -2.72 -3.16
N LEU A 17 6.25 -2.72 -3.84
CA LEU A 17 6.50 -1.85 -5.00
C LEU A 17 6.14 -2.49 -6.35
N GLU A 18 6.15 -3.82 -6.46
CA GLU A 18 5.79 -4.50 -7.71
C GLU A 18 4.41 -5.17 -7.64
N LEU A 19 4.21 -6.13 -6.73
CA LEU A 19 3.02 -6.98 -6.75
C LEU A 19 1.74 -6.24 -6.35
N LEU A 20 1.73 -5.53 -5.22
CA LEU A 20 0.52 -4.86 -4.74
C LEU A 20 0.02 -3.77 -5.70
N PRO A 21 0.87 -2.90 -6.29
CA PRO A 21 0.46 -1.94 -7.30
C PRO A 21 -0.17 -2.60 -8.53
N SER A 22 0.35 -3.75 -8.98
CA SER A 22 -0.25 -4.50 -10.07
C SER A 22 -1.68 -4.99 -9.73
N ARG A 23 -1.90 -5.47 -8.50
CA ARG A 23 -3.23 -5.90 -8.03
C ARG A 23 -4.20 -4.74 -7.91
N TRP A 24 -3.74 -3.59 -7.42
CA TRP A 24 -4.53 -2.36 -7.40
C TRP A 24 -4.91 -1.91 -8.81
N SER A 25 -3.97 -1.94 -9.76
CA SER A 25 -4.21 -1.52 -11.14
C SER A 25 -5.26 -2.38 -11.86
N ALA A 26 -5.36 -3.66 -11.50
CA ALA A 26 -6.39 -4.55 -12.01
C ALA A 26 -7.75 -4.35 -11.31
N LEU A 27 -7.74 -4.13 -9.99
CA LEU A 27 -8.96 -4.06 -9.18
C LEU A 27 -9.71 -2.72 -9.31
N LEU A 28 -9.00 -1.59 -9.26
CA LEU A 28 -9.64 -0.27 -9.19
C LEU A 28 -10.51 0.07 -10.41
N PRO A 29 -10.09 -0.19 -11.67
CA PRO A 29 -10.96 0.04 -12.82
C PRO A 29 -12.19 -0.85 -12.82
N ARG A 30 -12.04 -2.10 -12.33
CA ARG A 30 -13.16 -3.05 -12.21
C ARG A 30 -14.18 -2.54 -11.19
N LEU A 31 -13.72 -2.16 -10.00
CA LEU A 31 -14.57 -1.61 -8.94
C LEU A 31 -15.27 -0.32 -9.41
N ALA A 32 -14.58 0.58 -10.11
CA ALA A 32 -15.17 1.80 -10.66
C ALA A 32 -16.28 1.48 -11.65
N LYS A 33 -16.03 0.56 -12.58
CA LYS A 33 -17.03 0.12 -13.56
C LYS A 33 -18.25 -0.49 -12.88
N GLN A 34 -18.07 -1.36 -11.89
CA GLN A 34 -19.20 -1.98 -11.17
C GLN A 34 -19.98 -0.96 -10.35
N THR A 35 -19.30 0.00 -9.71
CA THR A 35 -19.94 1.10 -8.98
C THR A 35 -20.83 1.92 -9.91
N GLN A 36 -20.35 2.27 -11.11
CA GLN A 36 -21.14 3.00 -12.10
C GLN A 36 -22.32 2.18 -12.62
N ARG A 37 -22.14 0.87 -12.81
CA ARG A 37 -23.23 -0.02 -13.23
C ARG A 37 -24.34 -0.09 -12.18
N LEU A 38 -23.98 -0.22 -10.91
CA LEU A 38 -24.93 -0.19 -9.79
C LEU A 38 -25.79 1.09 -9.83
N GLN A 39 -25.18 2.24 -10.11
CA GLN A 39 -25.89 3.53 -10.20
C GLN A 39 -26.82 3.66 -11.41
N ALA A 40 -26.58 2.86 -12.46
CA ALA A 40 -27.34 2.91 -13.70
C ALA A 40 -28.59 2.00 -13.70
N PHE A 41 -28.64 0.99 -12.83
CA PHE A 41 -29.75 0.04 -12.78
C PHE A 41 -30.94 0.58 -12.00
N THR A 42 -32.11 0.61 -12.64
CA THR A 42 -33.40 0.92 -12.02
C THR A 42 -34.19 -0.32 -11.63
N ASP A 43 -33.79 -1.50 -12.11
CA ASP A 43 -34.47 -2.78 -11.84
C ASP A 43 -33.85 -3.50 -10.64
N VAL A 44 -34.70 -3.92 -9.70
CA VAL A 44 -34.36 -4.43 -8.36
C VAL A 44 -33.51 -5.70 -8.42
N THR A 45 -33.79 -6.61 -9.35
CA THR A 45 -33.03 -7.87 -9.46
C THR A 45 -31.61 -7.62 -9.97
N THR A 46 -31.46 -6.78 -11.00
CA THR A 46 -30.14 -6.39 -11.54
C THR A 46 -29.33 -5.52 -10.58
N ALA A 47 -30.02 -4.73 -9.75
CA ALA A 47 -29.39 -3.93 -8.70
C ALA A 47 -28.77 -4.81 -7.60
N GLY A 48 -29.43 -5.92 -7.23
CA GLY A 48 -28.88 -6.86 -6.25
C GLY A 48 -27.59 -7.54 -6.69
N GLU A 49 -27.52 -7.99 -7.94
CA GLU A 49 -26.29 -8.58 -8.51
C GLU A 49 -25.16 -7.55 -8.63
N ALA A 50 -25.48 -6.33 -9.06
CA ALA A 50 -24.50 -5.25 -9.15
C ALA A 50 -23.96 -4.84 -7.77
N GLN A 51 -24.83 -4.81 -6.76
CA GLN A 51 -24.45 -4.53 -5.38
C GLN A 51 -23.50 -5.60 -4.85
N SER A 52 -23.82 -6.88 -5.03
CA SER A 52 -22.95 -7.98 -4.62
C SER A 52 -21.57 -7.88 -5.28
N ALA A 53 -21.51 -7.59 -6.59
CA ALA A 53 -20.24 -7.45 -7.30
C ALA A 53 -19.38 -6.27 -6.78
N VAL A 54 -20.02 -5.15 -6.40
CA VAL A 54 -19.33 -4.01 -5.78
C VAL A 54 -18.81 -4.39 -4.38
N GLU A 55 -19.60 -5.10 -3.59
CA GLU A 55 -19.20 -5.56 -2.26
C GLU A 55 -18.03 -6.54 -2.31
N ASP A 56 -18.02 -7.48 -3.26
CA ASP A 56 -16.92 -8.41 -3.50
C ASP A 56 -15.63 -7.65 -3.85
N ASP A 57 -15.72 -6.66 -4.75
CA ASP A 57 -14.57 -5.83 -5.12
C ASP A 57 -14.08 -4.98 -3.94
N LEU A 58 -14.97 -4.40 -3.15
CA LEU A 58 -14.63 -3.67 -1.93
C LEU A 58 -13.98 -4.58 -0.87
N HIS A 59 -14.43 -5.83 -0.77
CA HIS A 59 -13.78 -6.81 0.10
C HIS A 59 -12.34 -7.07 -0.34
N LEU A 60 -12.09 -7.21 -1.64
CA LEU A 60 -10.73 -7.34 -2.17
C LEU A 60 -9.87 -6.10 -1.90
N THR A 61 -10.43 -4.88 -1.98
CA THR A 61 -9.68 -3.68 -1.59
C THR A 61 -9.25 -3.71 -0.13
N THR A 62 -10.10 -4.25 0.76
CA THR A 62 -9.79 -4.41 2.18
C THR A 62 -8.66 -5.42 2.39
N GLN A 63 -8.65 -6.53 1.64
CA GLN A 63 -7.56 -7.51 1.69
C GLN A 63 -6.23 -6.93 1.22
N LEU A 64 -6.23 -6.11 0.15
CA LEU A 64 -5.01 -5.45 -0.33
C LEU A 64 -4.49 -4.42 0.68
N LEU A 65 -5.37 -3.59 1.26
CA LEU A 65 -5.00 -2.67 2.34
C LEU A 65 -4.39 -3.42 3.53
N HIS A 66 -4.99 -4.54 3.92
CA HIS A 66 -4.49 -5.35 5.02
C HIS A 66 -3.09 -5.92 4.72
N ALA A 67 -2.84 -6.34 3.48
CA ALA A 67 -1.51 -6.78 3.06
C ALA A 67 -0.46 -5.66 3.17
N GLU A 68 -0.79 -4.43 2.74
CA GLU A 68 0.10 -3.28 2.87
C GLU A 68 0.35 -2.91 4.34
N HIS A 69 -0.68 -2.95 5.19
CA HIS A 69 -0.55 -2.75 6.64
C HIS A 69 0.36 -3.78 7.29
N ASN A 70 0.24 -5.05 6.91
CA ASN A 70 1.08 -6.10 7.46
C ASN A 70 2.55 -5.86 7.10
N ILE A 71 2.85 -5.44 5.87
CA ILE A 71 4.21 -5.05 5.45
C ILE A 71 4.71 -3.87 6.29
N TYR A 72 3.89 -2.85 6.50
CA TYR A 72 4.26 -1.70 7.34
C TYR A 72 4.55 -2.13 8.79
N GLN A 73 3.66 -2.89 9.41
CA GLN A 73 3.78 -3.34 10.80
C GLN A 73 5.00 -4.24 10.99
N GLU A 74 5.28 -5.15 10.06
CA GLU A 74 6.47 -5.99 10.10
C GLU A 74 7.75 -5.15 10.05
N GLY A 75 7.80 -4.15 9.17
CA GLY A 75 8.91 -3.21 9.12
C GLY A 75 9.10 -2.46 10.43
N VAL A 76 8.02 -1.93 11.01
CA VAL A 76 8.09 -1.23 12.31
C VAL A 76 8.68 -2.13 13.38
N MET A 77 8.15 -3.35 13.54
CA MET A 77 8.66 -4.32 14.52
C MET A 77 10.14 -4.65 14.29
N LEU A 78 10.54 -4.88 13.04
CA LEU A 78 11.91 -5.24 12.70
C LEU A 78 12.90 -4.11 13.02
N PHE A 79 12.57 -2.88 12.66
CA PHE A 79 13.47 -1.73 12.81
C PHE A 79 13.43 -1.11 14.22
N GLU A 80 12.33 -1.23 14.96
CA GLU A 80 12.31 -0.90 16.39
C GLU A 80 13.22 -1.84 17.20
N ALA A 81 13.30 -3.12 16.81
CA ALA A 81 14.21 -4.08 17.42
C ALA A 81 15.71 -3.81 17.10
N LEU A 82 16.01 -2.92 16.14
CA LEU A 82 17.37 -2.51 15.76
C LEU A 82 17.83 -1.28 16.55
N SER A 83 17.71 -1.30 17.87
CA SER A 83 18.11 -0.20 18.76
C SER A 83 19.59 0.21 18.64
N HIS A 84 20.45 -0.72 18.21
CA HIS A 84 21.89 -0.51 18.05
C HIS A 84 22.34 -0.14 16.62
N ALA A 85 21.43 -0.10 15.64
CA ALA A 85 21.80 0.28 14.27
C ALA A 85 22.26 1.74 14.21
N ALA A 86 23.07 2.10 13.21
CA ALA A 86 23.52 3.48 13.01
C ALA A 86 22.35 4.49 12.92
N ASP A 87 22.58 5.72 13.39
CA ASP A 87 21.57 6.79 13.39
C ASP A 87 21.01 7.07 11.98
N SER A 88 21.85 6.97 10.95
CA SER A 88 21.47 7.11 9.54
C SER A 88 20.47 6.05 9.09
N VAL A 89 20.64 4.79 9.50
CA VAL A 89 19.71 3.69 9.22
C VAL A 89 18.38 3.97 9.89
N ARG A 90 18.38 4.31 11.19
CA ARG A 90 17.14 4.57 11.94
C ARG A 90 16.39 5.77 11.39
N HIS A 91 17.11 6.85 11.04
CA HIS A 91 16.50 8.05 10.47
C HIS A 91 15.88 7.76 9.10
N THR A 92 16.61 7.10 8.21
CA THR A 92 16.14 6.78 6.85
C THR A 92 14.93 5.83 6.89
N TRP A 93 14.95 4.83 7.78
CA TRP A 93 13.79 3.99 8.03
C TRP A 93 12.58 4.79 8.48
N ARG A 94 12.72 5.71 9.46
CA ARG A 94 11.57 6.52 9.94
C ARG A 94 10.94 7.35 8.83
N LEU A 95 11.76 7.93 7.94
CA LEU A 95 11.25 8.67 6.79
C LEU A 95 10.46 7.75 5.84
N LEU A 96 11.02 6.58 5.53
CA LEU A 96 10.36 5.58 4.69
C LEU A 96 9.05 5.08 5.31
N ALA A 97 9.05 4.75 6.60
CA ALA A 97 7.86 4.32 7.34
C ALA A 97 6.78 5.41 7.38
N HIS A 98 7.18 6.67 7.53
CA HIS A 98 6.24 7.80 7.46
C HIS A 98 5.60 7.92 6.07
N ASP A 99 6.38 7.76 5.00
CA ASP A 99 5.87 7.79 3.64
C ASP A 99 4.89 6.64 3.38
N ILE A 100 5.19 5.41 3.82
CA ILE A 100 4.29 4.25 3.74
C ILE A 100 2.97 4.54 4.48
N LEU A 101 3.05 5.07 5.71
CA LEU A 101 1.88 5.37 6.52
C LEU A 101 1.00 6.46 5.89
N ALA A 102 1.62 7.48 5.29
CA ALA A 102 0.90 8.55 4.60
C ALA A 102 0.17 8.03 3.36
N GLU A 103 0.78 7.10 2.60
CA GLU A 103 0.10 6.42 1.49
C GLU A 103 -1.07 5.57 1.97
N LEU A 104 -0.86 4.75 3.01
CA LEU A 104 -1.91 3.92 3.62
C LEU A 104 -3.11 4.76 4.06
N ALA A 105 -2.88 5.83 4.82
CA ALA A 105 -3.93 6.71 5.30
C ALA A 105 -4.73 7.36 4.15
N ALA A 106 -4.05 7.77 3.08
CA ALA A 106 -4.70 8.32 1.90
C ALA A 106 -5.58 7.26 1.21
N LYS A 107 -5.07 6.03 1.04
CA LYS A 107 -5.84 4.92 0.44
C LYS A 107 -7.07 4.58 1.27
N GLU A 108 -6.91 4.46 2.58
CA GLU A 108 -8.01 4.19 3.52
C GLU A 108 -9.10 5.25 3.45
N MET A 109 -8.74 6.53 3.49
CA MET A 109 -9.69 7.63 3.39
C MET A 109 -10.50 7.58 2.08
N MET A 110 -9.83 7.39 0.95
CA MET A 110 -10.50 7.36 -0.36
C MET A 110 -11.41 6.14 -0.48
N LEU A 111 -10.96 4.96 -0.06
CA LEU A 111 -11.74 3.72 -0.13
C LEU A 111 -12.92 3.73 0.86
N ALA A 112 -12.74 4.28 2.06
CA ALA A 112 -13.82 4.45 3.02
C ALA A 112 -14.91 5.39 2.47
N HIS A 113 -14.51 6.51 1.88
CA HIS A 113 -15.47 7.42 1.24
C HIS A 113 -16.16 6.75 0.04
N TRP A 114 -15.41 6.04 -0.81
CA TRP A 114 -15.98 5.30 -1.95
C TRP A 114 -17.04 4.31 -1.46
N LYS A 115 -16.72 3.48 -0.47
CA LYS A 115 -17.68 2.53 0.11
C LYS A 115 -18.92 3.21 0.66
N ALA A 116 -18.77 4.30 1.42
CA ALA A 116 -19.88 5.03 2.01
C ALA A 116 -20.77 5.73 0.96
N ALA A 117 -20.18 6.17 -0.15
CA ALA A 117 -20.86 6.91 -1.20
C ALA A 117 -21.11 6.07 -2.47
N ALA A 118 -21.05 4.73 -2.42
CA ALA A 118 -21.08 3.89 -3.62
C ALA A 118 -22.31 4.16 -4.53
N ALA A 119 -23.47 4.47 -3.94
CA ALA A 119 -24.70 4.78 -4.67
C ALA A 119 -24.74 6.19 -5.30
N THR A 120 -23.88 7.11 -4.87
CA THR A 120 -23.96 8.55 -5.23
C THR A 120 -22.64 9.15 -5.73
N ILE A 121 -21.52 8.43 -5.60
CA ILE A 121 -20.20 8.88 -6.00
C ILE A 121 -20.13 9.10 -7.51
N THR A 122 -19.63 10.26 -7.94
CA THR A 122 -19.61 10.60 -9.36
C THR A 122 -18.51 9.86 -10.12
N SER A 123 -18.71 9.69 -11.43
CA SER A 123 -17.67 9.14 -12.33
C SER A 123 -16.34 9.91 -12.26
N ASP A 124 -16.39 11.24 -12.14
CA ASP A 124 -15.19 12.06 -12.06
C ASP A 124 -14.43 11.79 -10.76
N THR A 125 -15.14 11.68 -9.63
CA THR A 125 -14.54 11.31 -8.33
C THR A 125 -13.88 9.93 -8.41
N LEU A 126 -14.56 8.94 -9.01
CA LEU A 126 -14.01 7.60 -9.20
C LEU A 126 -12.72 7.62 -10.03
N ARG A 127 -12.69 8.39 -11.13
CA ARG A 127 -11.48 8.57 -11.96
C ARG A 127 -10.34 9.20 -11.17
N VAL A 128 -10.62 10.24 -10.38
CA VAL A 128 -9.63 10.88 -9.51
C VAL A 128 -9.08 9.91 -8.48
N TYR A 129 -9.94 9.11 -7.83
CA TYR A 129 -9.51 8.12 -6.85
C TYR A 129 -8.65 7.02 -7.49
N CYS A 130 -9.09 6.43 -8.61
CA CYS A 130 -8.30 5.43 -9.32
C CYS A 130 -6.91 5.98 -9.70
N HIS A 131 -6.84 7.21 -10.20
CA HIS A 131 -5.55 7.83 -10.52
C HIS A 131 -4.70 8.04 -9.26
N ALA A 132 -5.24 8.69 -8.23
CA ALA A 132 -4.51 9.00 -7.01
C ALA A 132 -4.00 7.76 -6.28
N LEU A 133 -4.78 6.68 -6.24
CA LEU A 133 -4.39 5.41 -5.60
C LEU A 133 -3.27 4.67 -6.36
N LEU A 134 -3.11 4.93 -7.66
CA LEU A 134 -2.10 4.29 -8.51
C LEU A 134 -0.84 5.12 -8.71
N THR A 135 -0.94 6.44 -8.68
CA THR A 135 0.19 7.34 -9.01
C THR A 135 0.87 7.96 -7.81
N ASN A 136 0.21 8.00 -6.65
CA ASN A 136 0.75 8.64 -5.45
C ASN A 136 1.72 7.70 -4.71
N SER A 137 2.86 7.44 -5.34
CA SER A 137 3.97 6.67 -4.77
C SER A 137 5.02 7.62 -4.21
N ARG A 138 5.07 7.70 -2.88
CA ARG A 138 6.07 8.37 -2.04
C ARG A 138 7.23 7.42 -1.73
N VAL A 139 6.96 6.12 -1.73
CA VAL A 139 7.96 5.06 -1.58
C VAL A 139 8.52 4.69 -2.95
N THR A 140 9.85 4.79 -3.11
CA THR A 140 10.52 4.48 -4.38
C THR A 140 11.57 3.39 -4.18
N GLU A 141 11.83 2.61 -5.22
CA GLU A 141 12.90 1.60 -5.23
C GLU A 141 14.24 2.23 -4.80
N ALA A 142 14.60 3.39 -5.34
CA ALA A 142 15.83 4.10 -5.00
C ALA A 142 15.97 4.37 -3.50
N ARG A 143 14.87 4.71 -2.81
CA ARG A 143 14.88 4.95 -1.36
C ARG A 143 15.04 3.64 -0.58
N VAL A 144 14.44 2.55 -1.04
CA VAL A 144 14.61 1.22 -0.43
C VAL A 144 16.04 0.69 -0.64
N HIS A 145 16.61 0.86 -1.83
CA HIS A 145 18.01 0.56 -2.12
C HIS A 145 18.97 1.38 -1.26
N HIS A 146 18.72 2.68 -1.11
CA HIS A 146 19.53 3.53 -0.24
C HIS A 146 19.55 3.02 1.22
N LEU A 147 18.39 2.64 1.77
CA LEU A 147 18.32 2.06 3.11
C LEU A 147 19.04 0.71 3.18
N THR A 148 18.96 -0.11 2.13
CA THR A 148 19.67 -1.38 2.02
C THR A 148 21.19 -1.16 2.09
N ASP A 149 21.71 -0.19 1.34
CA ASP A 149 23.14 0.14 1.31
C ASP A 149 23.63 0.63 2.67
N LEU A 150 22.83 1.44 3.37
CA LEU A 150 23.16 1.92 4.72
C LEU A 150 23.27 0.75 5.72
N ILE A 151 22.35 -0.22 5.68
CA ILE A 151 22.40 -1.40 6.56
C ILE A 151 23.63 -2.25 6.25
N GLN A 152 23.96 -2.44 4.97
CA GLN A 152 25.15 -3.18 4.56
C GLN A 152 26.44 -2.49 5.01
N ALA A 153 26.51 -1.16 4.92
CA ALA A 153 27.64 -0.39 5.40
C ALA A 153 27.81 -0.51 6.93
N ASP A 154 26.72 -0.46 7.68
CA ASP A 154 26.71 -0.62 9.14
C ASP A 154 27.22 -2.02 9.58
N LEU A 155 26.80 -3.07 8.86
CA LEU A 155 27.28 -4.44 9.06
C LEU A 155 28.80 -4.60 8.78
N ARG A 156 29.31 -3.92 7.75
CA ARG A 156 30.75 -3.95 7.42
C ARG A 156 31.58 -3.13 8.42
N GLY A 157 31.06 -1.99 8.87
CA GLY A 157 31.73 -1.15 9.87
C GLY A 157 31.85 -1.82 11.25
N THR A 158 30.84 -2.60 11.64
CA THR A 158 30.86 -3.38 12.90
C THR A 158 31.80 -4.59 12.86
N SER A 159 32.09 -5.13 11.67
CA SER A 159 32.99 -6.28 11.49
C SER A 159 34.49 -5.95 11.62
N HIS A 160 34.88 -4.67 11.57
CA HIS A 160 36.29 -4.24 11.67
C HIS A 160 36.73 -3.83 13.09
N VAL A 161 35.83 -3.91 14.08
CA VAL A 161 36.08 -3.49 15.47
C VAL A 161 36.19 -4.69 16.44
N SER A 162 36.19 -5.92 15.92
CA SER A 162 36.40 -7.17 16.68
C SER A 162 37.71 -7.85 16.30
#